data_AF-B4P613-F1
#
_entry.id   AF-B4P613-F1
#
_cell.length_a   1.000
_cell.length_b   1.000
_cell.length_c   1.000
_cell.angle_alpha   90.00
_cell.angle_beta   90.00
_cell.angle_gamma   90.00
#
_symmetry.space_group_name_H-M   'P 1'
#
loop_
_entity.id
_entity.type
_entity.pdbx_description
1 polymer ?
#
loop_
_entity_poly.entity_id
_entity_poly.type
_entity_poly.pdbx_seq_one_letter_code
_entity_poly.pdbx_strand_id
1 'polypeptide(L)'
;MWQTVGVWSSKPPSHQPQDQIQIQIRALRFGATLRSKFTNTSAECSKEFCSGIRGWLTAKGELNLDIQLNRTLRNGLRTTITLLQLIDGKDRYQTLFSYDMDTCKTLRELLQSSLMKVWLRNVFKYGNLAERCPIPPASYNVRNFQLENHSIPGYLPAGFYRLHDTNYYGKPKGRHRRSVATFILDIKFY
;
A
#
# COMPACT_ATOMS: atom_id res chain seq x y z
N MET A 1 90.18 -14.16 -12.07
CA MET A 1 89.68 -15.54 -12.06
C MET A 1 89.38 -15.92 -10.62
N TRP A 2 88.13 -16.26 -10.35
CA TRP A 2 87.57 -16.95 -9.16
C TRP A 2 87.71 -16.30 -7.77
N GLN A 3 86.61 -15.73 -7.28
CA GLN A 3 86.18 -15.94 -5.89
C GLN A 3 84.70 -16.32 -5.89
N THR A 4 84.42 -17.51 -5.34
CA THR A 4 83.11 -18.09 -5.17
C THR A 4 82.65 -17.97 -3.71
N VAL A 5 81.46 -17.40 -3.55
CA VAL A 5 80.29 -17.91 -2.79
C VAL A 5 80.28 -17.83 -1.26
N GLY A 6 79.16 -17.27 -0.77
CA GLY A 6 78.53 -17.51 0.54
C GLY A 6 78.47 -16.23 1.38
N VAL A 7 77.34 -15.71 1.89
CA VAL A 7 76.04 -16.29 2.25
C VAL A 7 75.04 -15.12 2.33
N TRP A 8 73.88 -15.16 1.68
CA TRP A 8 72.75 -14.27 2.02
C TRP A 8 71.45 -15.08 2.10
N SER A 9 70.86 -15.10 3.29
CA SER A 9 69.56 -15.68 3.62
C SER A 9 68.44 -14.80 3.05
N SER A 10 67.61 -15.37 2.19
CA SER A 10 66.41 -14.71 1.65
C SER A 10 65.23 -14.90 2.59
N LYS A 11 64.71 -13.79 3.13
CA LYS A 11 63.38 -13.71 3.77
C LYS A 11 62.27 -13.91 2.71
N PRO A 12 61.13 -14.51 3.06
CA PRO A 12 60.00 -14.65 2.14
C PRO A 12 59.26 -13.31 1.96
N PRO A 13 58.54 -13.12 0.83
CA PRO A 13 57.92 -11.84 0.50
C PRO A 13 56.65 -11.59 1.32
N SER A 14 56.57 -10.40 1.90
CA SER A 14 55.38 -9.85 2.53
C SER A 14 54.24 -9.66 1.51
N HIS A 15 53.08 -10.24 1.82
CA HIS A 15 51.82 -10.04 1.12
C HIS A 15 51.44 -8.55 1.00
N GLN A 16 50.96 -8.18 -0.20
CA GLN A 16 50.28 -6.92 -0.47
C GLN A 16 48.97 -6.81 0.33
N PRO A 17 48.55 -5.61 0.78
CA PRO A 17 47.21 -5.43 1.30
C PRO A 17 46.21 -5.39 0.15
N GLN A 18 45.19 -6.25 0.22
CA GLN A 18 44.00 -6.18 -0.61
C GLN A 18 43.26 -4.86 -0.36
N ASP A 19 43.08 -4.06 -1.40
CA ASP A 19 42.18 -2.91 -1.40
C ASP A 19 40.75 -3.36 -1.09
N GLN A 20 40.36 -3.18 0.17
CA GLN A 20 39.02 -3.46 0.65
C GLN A 20 38.14 -2.27 0.26
N ILE A 21 37.37 -2.41 -0.82
CA ILE A 21 36.29 -1.47 -1.17
C ILE A 21 35.26 -1.51 -0.04
N GLN A 22 35.39 -0.60 0.91
CA GLN A 22 34.37 -0.34 1.93
C GLN A 22 33.16 0.32 1.27
N ILE A 23 32.20 -0.50 0.85
CA ILE A 23 30.83 -0.03 0.61
C ILE A 23 30.28 0.38 1.99
N GLN A 24 30.42 1.65 2.32
CA GLN A 24 29.68 2.28 3.42
C GLN A 24 28.20 2.20 3.04
N ILE A 25 27.53 1.13 3.45
CA ILE A 25 26.08 1.12 3.54
C ILE A 25 25.76 2.17 4.61
N ARG A 26 25.56 3.42 4.18
CA ARG A 26 24.78 4.37 4.98
C ARG A 26 23.52 3.60 5.32
N ALA A 27 23.34 3.25 6.59
CA ALA A 27 22.06 2.81 7.08
C ALA A 27 21.06 3.83 6.53
N LEU A 28 20.22 3.40 5.59
CA LEU A 28 19.05 4.17 5.19
C LEU A 28 18.39 4.49 6.53
N ARG A 29 18.49 5.75 6.97
CA ARG A 29 17.77 6.20 8.14
C ARG A 29 16.35 5.76 7.87
N PHE A 30 15.85 4.76 8.60
CA PHE A 30 14.44 4.41 8.56
C PHE A 30 13.73 5.74 8.78
N GLY A 31 13.11 6.25 7.71
CA GLY A 31 12.58 7.60 7.68
C GLY A 31 11.66 7.82 8.87
N ALA A 32 11.57 9.07 9.35
CA ALA A 32 10.62 9.43 10.40
C ALA A 32 9.27 8.74 10.11
N THR A 33 8.74 7.99 11.08
CA THR A 33 7.45 7.34 10.89
C THR A 33 6.40 8.43 10.76
N LEU A 34 5.89 8.61 9.55
CA LEU A 34 4.84 9.58 9.29
C LEU A 34 3.63 9.25 10.16
N ARG A 35 2.92 10.29 10.58
CA ARG A 35 1.59 10.16 11.18
C ARG A 35 0.56 10.49 10.12
N SER A 36 -0.64 9.94 10.24
CA SER A 36 -1.73 10.23 9.31
C SER A 36 -2.99 10.70 10.01
N LYS A 37 -3.77 11.54 9.34
CA LYS A 37 -5.15 11.85 9.72
C LYS A 37 -6.04 11.83 8.48
N PHE A 38 -7.21 11.20 8.56
CA PHE A 38 -8.21 11.33 7.50
C PHE A 38 -8.93 12.66 7.62
N THR A 39 -9.09 13.34 6.49
CA THR A 39 -9.64 14.70 6.42
C THR A 39 -10.98 14.76 5.70
N ASN A 40 -11.24 13.82 4.79
CA ASN A 40 -12.52 13.71 4.10
C ASN A 40 -12.74 12.27 3.62
N THR A 41 -14.00 11.90 3.39
CA THR A 41 -14.37 10.61 2.82
C THR A 41 -15.61 10.72 1.95
N SER A 42 -15.64 9.96 0.86
CA SER A 42 -16.84 9.76 0.03
C SER A 42 -16.95 8.29 -0.34
N ALA A 43 -18.17 7.77 -0.39
CA ALA A 43 -18.43 6.38 -0.70
C ALA A 43 -19.69 6.28 -1.56
N GLU A 44 -19.60 5.54 -2.66
CA GLU A 44 -20.70 5.29 -3.58
C GLU A 44 -20.76 3.80 -3.86
N CYS A 45 -21.96 3.22 -3.88
CA CYS A 45 -22.17 1.86 -4.32
C CYS A 45 -23.29 1.81 -5.36
N SER A 46 -23.11 0.96 -6.36
CA SER A 46 -24.12 0.67 -7.35
C SER A 46 -25.33 -0.02 -6.70
N LYS A 47 -26.53 0.45 -7.04
CA LYS A 47 -27.80 -0.16 -6.60
C LYS A 47 -27.95 -1.62 -7.04
N GLU A 48 -27.21 -2.03 -8.07
CA GLU A 48 -27.16 -3.42 -8.51
C GLU A 48 -26.53 -4.36 -7.46
N PHE A 49 -25.64 -3.84 -6.59
CA PHE A 49 -24.84 -4.64 -5.67
C PHE A 49 -25.04 -4.29 -4.19
N CYS A 50 -25.43 -3.05 -3.87
CA CYS A 50 -25.70 -2.63 -2.51
C CYS A 50 -27.06 -1.93 -2.39
N SER A 51 -27.71 -2.08 -1.23
CA SER A 51 -28.82 -1.22 -0.82
C SER A 51 -28.36 0.11 -0.21
N GLY A 52 -27.12 0.19 0.28
CA GLY A 52 -26.57 1.42 0.84
C GLY A 52 -25.09 1.32 1.17
N ILE A 53 -24.43 2.48 1.22
CA ILE A 53 -23.07 2.65 1.72
C ILE A 53 -22.98 3.99 2.46
N ARG A 54 -22.23 4.04 3.57
CA ARG A 54 -22.06 5.25 4.37
C ARG A 54 -20.66 5.31 4.95
N GLY A 55 -19.87 6.29 4.52
CA GLY A 55 -18.58 6.62 5.13
C GLY A 55 -18.68 7.89 5.96
N TRP A 56 -18.04 7.93 7.13
CA TRP A 56 -17.88 9.16 7.92
C TRP A 56 -16.63 9.13 8.77
N LEU A 57 -16.17 10.31 9.19
CA LEU A 57 -15.02 10.46 10.07
C LEU A 57 -15.45 10.76 11.51
N THR A 58 -14.74 10.24 12.49
CA THR A 58 -14.87 10.68 13.89
C THR A 58 -14.24 12.08 14.07
N ALA A 59 -14.50 12.72 15.22
CA ALA A 59 -13.83 13.98 15.56
C ALA A 59 -12.29 13.87 15.60
N LYS A 60 -11.76 12.67 15.84
CA LYS A 60 -10.33 12.38 15.83
C LYS A 60 -9.77 12.18 14.41
N GLY A 61 -10.62 12.06 13.40
CA GLY A 61 -10.22 11.78 12.01
C GLY A 61 -10.06 10.29 11.71
N GLU A 62 -10.80 9.44 12.41
CA GLU A 62 -10.84 7.99 12.21
C GLU A 62 -11.99 7.64 11.26
N LEU A 63 -11.79 6.68 10.35
CA LEU A 63 -12.80 6.31 9.37
C LEU A 63 -13.78 5.28 9.93
N ASN A 64 -15.07 5.53 9.74
CA ASN A 64 -16.12 4.53 9.82
C ASN A 64 -16.73 4.32 8.44
N LEU A 65 -17.08 3.08 8.12
CA LEU A 65 -17.72 2.71 6.87
C LEU A 65 -18.78 1.65 7.15
N ASP A 66 -19.98 1.84 6.63
CA ASP A 66 -21.06 0.84 6.61
C ASP A 66 -21.40 0.51 5.15
N ILE A 67 -21.55 -0.78 4.85
CA ILE A 67 -21.88 -1.29 3.52
C ILE A 67 -23.01 -2.31 3.68
N GLN A 68 -24.13 -2.09 3.00
CA GLN A 68 -25.24 -3.05 2.94
C GLN A 68 -25.23 -3.72 1.57
N LEU A 69 -24.63 -4.90 1.49
CA LEU A 69 -24.50 -5.64 0.25
C LEU A 69 -25.76 -6.51 0.03
N ASN A 70 -26.41 -6.37 -1.13
CA ASN A 70 -27.63 -7.11 -1.46
C ASN A 70 -27.38 -8.29 -2.43
N ARG A 71 -26.18 -8.37 -3.01
CA ARG A 71 -25.81 -9.38 -4.00
C ARG A 71 -24.45 -10.00 -3.70
N THR A 72 -24.34 -11.32 -3.86
CA THR A 72 -23.07 -12.02 -3.71
C THR A 72 -22.04 -11.48 -4.71
N LEU A 73 -20.89 -11.01 -4.23
CA LEU A 73 -19.75 -10.70 -5.09
C LEU A 73 -18.93 -11.97 -5.30
N ARG A 74 -18.89 -12.43 -6.55
CA ARG A 74 -18.21 -13.65 -6.98
C ARG A 74 -16.83 -13.35 -7.58
N ASN A 75 -16.10 -14.42 -7.91
CA ASN A 75 -14.83 -14.37 -8.65
C ASN A 75 -14.92 -13.45 -9.88
N GLY A 76 -13.81 -12.80 -10.21
CA GLY A 76 -13.75 -11.78 -11.28
C GLY A 76 -14.09 -10.37 -10.80
N LEU A 77 -14.38 -10.18 -9.51
CA LEU A 77 -14.38 -8.86 -8.89
C LEU A 77 -12.94 -8.31 -8.93
N ARG A 78 -12.81 -7.07 -9.42
CA ARG A 78 -11.54 -6.36 -9.46
C ARG A 78 -11.61 -5.11 -8.59
N THR A 79 -10.47 -4.75 -8.04
CA THR A 79 -10.28 -3.53 -7.25
C THR A 79 -9.10 -2.75 -7.82
N THR A 80 -9.32 -1.50 -8.19
CA THR A 80 -8.25 -0.54 -8.49
C THR A 80 -8.03 0.35 -7.27
N ILE A 81 -6.81 0.38 -6.74
CA ILE A 81 -6.41 1.31 -5.68
C ILE A 81 -5.38 2.28 -6.24
N THR A 82 -5.72 3.57 -6.21
CA THR A 82 -4.89 4.66 -6.72
C THR A 82 -4.58 5.62 -5.59
N LEU A 83 -3.29 5.84 -5.32
CA LEU A 83 -2.85 6.88 -4.40
C LEU A 83 -2.42 8.10 -5.21
N LEU A 84 -3.04 9.23 -4.91
CA LEU A 84 -2.73 10.53 -5.47
C LEU A 84 -2.11 11.44 -4.41
N GLN A 85 -1.17 12.28 -4.82
CA GLN A 85 -0.60 13.34 -3.99
C GLN A 85 -0.97 14.70 -4.58
N LEU A 86 -1.41 15.62 -3.72
CA LEU A 86 -1.66 17.01 -4.09
C LEU A 86 -0.32 17.74 -4.29
N ILE A 87 -0.16 18.39 -5.44
CA ILE A 87 1.00 19.23 -5.78
C ILE A 87 0.58 20.69 -5.80
N ASP A 88 1.39 21.57 -5.20
CA ASP A 88 1.34 23.04 -5.34
C ASP A 88 0.00 23.69 -4.98
N GLY A 89 -0.73 23.15 -4.00
CA GLY A 89 -1.82 23.83 -3.31
C GLY A 89 -3.06 24.17 -4.15
N LYS A 90 -3.15 23.73 -5.41
CA LYS A 90 -4.29 23.97 -6.30
C LYS A 90 -4.71 22.69 -7.01
N ASP A 91 -5.59 21.89 -6.41
CA ASP A 91 -6.35 20.74 -6.96
C ASP A 91 -5.65 19.82 -7.99
N ARG A 92 -4.33 19.86 -8.07
CA ARG A 92 -3.52 19.18 -9.04
C ARG A 92 -2.92 17.97 -8.35
N TYR A 93 -3.43 16.81 -8.75
CA TYR A 93 -3.01 15.54 -8.18
C TYR A 93 -2.03 14.85 -9.13
N GLN A 94 -0.88 14.40 -8.61
CA GLN A 94 -0.11 13.35 -9.28
C GLN A 94 -0.52 11.98 -8.77
N THR A 95 -0.63 11.03 -9.69
CA THR A 95 -0.73 9.63 -9.31
C THR A 95 0.65 9.15 -8.88
N LEU A 96 0.77 8.69 -7.64
CA LEU A 96 2.00 8.04 -7.16
C LEU A 96 2.05 6.58 -7.56
N PHE A 97 0.92 5.89 -7.43
CA PHE A 97 0.75 4.54 -7.94
C PHE A 97 -0.73 4.21 -8.17
N SER A 98 -0.95 3.20 -8.99
CA SER A 98 -2.25 2.61 -9.26
C SER A 98 -2.09 1.10 -9.37
N TYR A 99 -2.70 0.36 -8.45
CA TYR A 99 -2.70 -1.11 -8.47
C TYR A 99 -4.06 -1.63 -8.85
N ASP A 100 -4.09 -2.54 -9.81
CA ASP A 100 -5.31 -3.22 -10.22
C ASP A 100 -5.21 -4.71 -9.91
N MET A 101 -6.13 -5.22 -9.11
CA MET A 101 -6.05 -6.55 -8.53
C MET A 101 -7.36 -7.31 -8.71
N ASP A 102 -7.29 -8.63 -8.82
CA ASP A 102 -8.45 -9.49 -8.66
C ASP A 102 -8.72 -9.65 -7.16
N THR A 103 -9.81 -9.06 -6.68
CA THR A 103 -10.14 -8.97 -5.25
C THR A 103 -10.25 -10.37 -4.64
N CYS A 104 -10.90 -11.30 -5.32
CA CYS A 104 -11.11 -12.66 -4.82
C CYS A 104 -9.83 -13.47 -4.79
N LYS A 105 -8.95 -13.28 -5.77
CA LYS A 105 -7.61 -13.87 -5.78
C LYS A 105 -6.76 -13.28 -4.65
N THR A 106 -6.76 -11.96 -4.50
CA THR A 106 -6.00 -11.26 -3.44
C THR A 106 -6.44 -11.67 -2.04
N LEU A 107 -7.75 -11.80 -1.80
CA LEU A 107 -8.30 -12.31 -0.53
C LEU A 107 -7.84 -13.74 -0.24
N ARG A 108 -7.82 -14.62 -1.24
CA ARG A 108 -7.37 -16.00 -1.10
C ARG A 108 -5.86 -16.10 -0.84
N GLU A 109 -5.09 -15.29 -1.55
CA GLU A 109 -3.64 -15.43 -1.58
C GLU A 109 -2.94 -14.60 -0.51
N LEU A 110 -3.59 -13.61 0.12
CA LEU A 110 -3.17 -12.77 1.26
C LEU A 110 -1.67 -12.38 1.36
N LEU A 111 -0.89 -12.48 0.28
CA LEU A 111 0.58 -12.48 0.33
C LEU A 111 1.30 -11.85 -0.88
N GLN A 112 0.63 -11.48 -1.98
CA GLN A 112 1.32 -10.95 -3.17
C GLN A 112 1.08 -9.44 -3.38
N SER A 113 1.72 -8.62 -2.54
CA SER A 113 2.03 -7.19 -2.77
C SER A 113 2.55 -6.57 -1.46
N SER A 114 3.79 -6.10 -1.43
CA SER A 114 4.48 -5.71 -0.19
C SER A 114 3.79 -4.59 0.58
N LEU A 115 3.18 -3.61 -0.10
CA LEU A 115 2.46 -2.50 0.53
C LEU A 115 0.96 -2.78 0.72
N MET A 116 0.30 -3.25 -0.34
CA MET A 116 -1.16 -3.43 -0.31
C MET A 116 -1.58 -4.49 0.71
N LYS A 117 -0.77 -5.53 0.90
CA LYS A 117 -0.97 -6.52 1.97
C LYS A 117 -1.01 -5.88 3.34
N VAL A 118 -0.12 -4.93 3.63
CA VAL A 118 -0.08 -4.24 4.93
C VAL A 118 -1.35 -3.41 5.10
N TRP A 119 -1.76 -2.68 4.06
CA TRP A 119 -2.95 -1.84 4.10
C TRP A 119 -4.24 -2.65 4.24
N LEU A 120 -4.40 -3.71 3.45
CA LEU A 120 -5.57 -4.58 3.51
C LEU A 120 -5.69 -5.27 4.86
N ARG A 121 -4.59 -5.80 5.40
CA ARG A 121 -4.56 -6.37 6.76
C ARG A 121 -4.95 -5.34 7.80
N ASN A 122 -4.47 -4.11 7.66
CA ASN A 122 -4.84 -3.05 8.57
C ASN A 122 -6.32 -2.73 8.48
N VAL A 123 -6.92 -2.64 7.30
CA VAL A 123 -8.37 -2.42 7.18
C VAL A 123 -9.17 -3.57 7.80
N PHE A 124 -8.81 -4.83 7.54
CA PHE A 124 -9.53 -6.00 8.07
C PHE A 124 -9.55 -6.07 9.61
N LYS A 125 -8.53 -5.55 10.29
CA LYS A 125 -8.52 -5.48 11.77
C LYS A 125 -9.64 -4.61 12.37
N TYR A 126 -10.15 -3.63 11.62
CA TYR A 126 -11.10 -2.63 12.15
C TYR A 126 -12.55 -2.94 11.78
N GLY A 127 -12.85 -4.11 11.21
CA GLY A 127 -14.19 -4.36 10.68
C GLY A 127 -14.53 -5.85 10.55
N ASN A 128 -15.72 -6.10 10.03
CA ASN A 128 -16.22 -7.46 9.75
C ASN A 128 -16.26 -7.76 8.24
N LEU A 129 -15.39 -7.11 7.45
CA LEU A 129 -15.32 -7.30 5.99
C LEU A 129 -15.05 -8.77 5.65
N ALA A 130 -15.56 -9.23 4.50
CA ALA A 130 -15.32 -10.60 4.06
C ALA A 130 -13.84 -10.82 3.69
N GLU A 131 -13.20 -11.78 4.37
CA GLU A 131 -11.81 -12.16 4.12
C GLU A 131 -11.65 -13.22 3.02
N ARG A 132 -12.76 -13.72 2.48
CA ARG A 132 -12.77 -14.75 1.44
C ARG A 132 -13.92 -14.55 0.47
N CYS A 133 -13.69 -14.93 -0.78
CA CYS A 133 -14.76 -15.05 -1.77
C CYS A 133 -15.41 -16.44 -1.73
N PRO A 134 -16.69 -16.55 -2.17
CA PRO A 134 -17.57 -15.45 -2.57
C PRO A 134 -18.00 -14.60 -1.37
N ILE A 135 -18.13 -13.28 -1.57
CA ILE A 135 -18.56 -12.34 -0.53
C ILE A 135 -20.10 -12.36 -0.48
N PRO A 136 -20.73 -12.88 0.58
CA PRO A 136 -22.18 -13.01 0.64
C PRO A 136 -22.87 -11.66 0.90
N PRO A 137 -24.16 -11.51 0.50
CA PRO A 137 -24.99 -10.39 0.93
C PRO A 137 -25.02 -10.32 2.45
N ALA A 138 -24.61 -9.19 3.01
CA ALA A 138 -24.56 -8.94 4.44
C ALA A 138 -24.37 -7.44 4.71
N SER A 139 -24.46 -7.07 5.99
CA SER A 139 -24.02 -5.76 6.47
C SER A 139 -22.57 -5.84 6.92
N TYR A 140 -21.70 -5.16 6.18
CA TYR A 140 -20.29 -5.02 6.49
C TYR A 140 -20.02 -3.65 7.08
N ASN A 141 -19.04 -3.56 7.96
CA ASN A 141 -18.63 -2.34 8.59
C ASN A 141 -17.12 -2.32 8.86
N VAL A 142 -16.61 -1.10 8.95
CA VAL A 142 -15.29 -0.74 9.46
C VAL A 142 -15.51 0.36 10.48
N ARG A 143 -14.85 0.27 11.64
CA ARG A 143 -15.06 1.17 12.77
C ARG A 143 -13.75 1.76 13.26
N ASN A 144 -13.73 3.09 13.39
CA ASN A 144 -12.59 3.85 13.91
C ASN A 144 -11.25 3.48 13.24
N PHE A 145 -11.27 3.19 11.94
CA PHE A 145 -10.07 2.85 11.19
C PHE A 145 -9.09 4.02 11.18
N GLN A 146 -7.83 3.69 11.44
CA GLN A 146 -6.69 4.57 11.32
C GLN A 146 -5.58 3.85 10.58
N LEU A 147 -4.81 4.58 9.79
CA LEU A 147 -3.62 4.03 9.15
C LEU A 147 -2.51 3.94 10.20
N GLU A 148 -2.05 2.72 10.49
CA GLU A 148 -0.97 2.50 11.45
C GLU A 148 0.34 3.11 10.91
N ASN A 149 1.14 3.78 11.74
CA ASN A 149 2.33 4.53 11.28
C ASN A 149 3.30 3.67 10.45
N HIS A 150 3.48 2.40 10.80
CA HIS A 150 4.39 1.48 10.09
C HIS A 150 3.83 1.00 8.73
N SER A 151 2.55 1.27 8.46
CA SER A 151 1.93 0.99 7.17
C SER A 151 2.14 2.11 6.16
N ILE A 152 2.64 3.27 6.60
CA ILE A 152 2.98 4.38 5.70
C ILE A 152 4.41 4.16 5.20
N PRO A 153 4.63 3.98 3.88
CA PRO A 153 5.97 3.84 3.36
C PRO A 153 6.82 5.09 3.65
N GLY A 154 8.02 4.90 4.23
CA GLY A 154 8.89 6.00 4.62
C GLY A 154 9.46 6.85 3.48
N TYR A 155 9.21 6.45 2.22
CA TYR A 155 9.54 7.26 1.04
C TYR A 155 8.45 8.27 0.67
N LEU A 156 7.25 8.18 1.25
CA LEU A 156 6.21 9.18 1.05
C LEU A 156 6.59 10.45 1.84
N PRO A 157 6.56 11.65 1.25
CA PRO A 157 6.75 12.88 1.99
C PRO A 157 5.51 13.25 2.82
N ALA A 158 5.66 14.18 3.76
CA ALA A 158 4.51 14.84 4.39
C ALA A 158 3.71 15.63 3.34
N GLY A 159 2.38 15.68 3.48
CA GLY A 159 1.52 16.34 2.49
C GLY A 159 0.08 15.87 2.51
N PHE A 160 -0.66 16.28 1.47
CA PHE A 160 -2.05 15.89 1.27
C PHE A 160 -2.15 14.85 0.16
N TYR A 161 -2.93 13.82 0.44
CA TYR A 161 -3.09 12.65 -0.40
C TYR A 161 -4.57 12.32 -0.56
N ARG A 162 -4.88 11.66 -1.66
CA ARG A 162 -6.20 11.13 -1.94
C ARG A 162 -6.07 9.68 -2.37
N LEU A 163 -6.75 8.78 -1.68
CA LEU A 163 -6.84 7.37 -2.01
C LEU A 163 -8.16 7.15 -2.76
N HIS A 164 -8.10 6.57 -3.96
CA HIS A 164 -9.27 6.05 -4.65
C HIS A 164 -9.24 4.53 -4.58
N ASP A 165 -10.31 3.92 -4.09
CA ASP A 165 -10.59 2.51 -4.20
C ASP A 165 -11.82 2.34 -5.10
N THR A 166 -11.69 1.62 -6.21
CA THR A 166 -12.79 1.39 -7.14
C THR A 166 -12.94 -0.09 -7.45
N ASN A 167 -14.11 -0.63 -7.14
CA ASN A 167 -14.50 -2.03 -7.24
C ASN A 167 -15.43 -2.24 -8.43
N TYR A 168 -15.20 -3.29 -9.23
CA TYR A 168 -15.91 -3.47 -10.49
C TYR A 168 -15.75 -4.88 -11.08
N TYR A 169 -16.62 -5.20 -12.04
CA TYR A 169 -16.47 -6.33 -12.94
C TYR A 169 -16.09 -5.88 -14.35
N GLY A 170 -15.24 -6.66 -15.03
CA GLY A 170 -14.81 -6.41 -16.42
C GLY A 170 -13.35 -5.97 -16.54
N LYS A 171 -13.01 -5.34 -17.67
CA LYS A 171 -11.64 -4.85 -17.94
C LYS A 171 -11.38 -3.49 -17.28
N PRO A 172 -10.17 -3.23 -16.74
CA PRO A 172 -9.85 -1.97 -16.02
C PRO A 172 -10.12 -0.69 -16.80
N LYS A 173 -9.81 -0.70 -18.11
CA LYS A 173 -10.03 0.42 -19.04
C LYS A 173 -11.05 0.09 -20.13
N GLY A 174 -12.00 -0.81 -19.85
CA GLY A 174 -13.01 -1.24 -20.81
C GLY A 174 -14.26 -0.36 -20.82
N ARG A 175 -14.89 -0.20 -21.99
CA ARG A 175 -16.19 0.51 -22.14
C ARG A 175 -17.35 -0.15 -21.36
N HIS A 176 -17.23 -1.44 -21.04
CA HIS A 176 -18.26 -2.23 -20.35
C HIS A 176 -17.87 -2.58 -18.91
N ARG A 177 -17.33 -1.61 -18.16
CA ARG A 177 -17.03 -1.78 -16.73
C ARG A 177 -18.32 -1.70 -15.93
N ARG A 178 -18.66 -2.76 -15.19
CA ARG A 178 -19.79 -2.76 -14.26
C ARG A 178 -19.30 -2.32 -12.89
N SER A 179 -19.60 -1.07 -12.53
CA SER A 179 -19.21 -0.50 -11.24
C SER A 179 -19.92 -1.21 -10.09
N VAL A 180 -19.16 -1.56 -9.06
CA VAL A 180 -19.67 -2.12 -7.80
C VAL A 180 -19.68 -1.01 -6.76
N ALA A 181 -18.51 -0.48 -6.39
CA ALA A 181 -18.40 0.57 -5.40
C ALA A 181 -17.15 1.42 -5.62
N THR A 182 -17.23 2.70 -5.27
CA THR A 182 -16.10 3.63 -5.24
C THR A 182 -15.99 4.21 -3.84
N PHE A 183 -14.77 4.23 -3.31
CA PHE A 183 -14.45 4.83 -2.03
C PHE A 183 -13.28 5.81 -2.23
N ILE A 184 -13.46 7.03 -1.73
CA ILE A 184 -12.46 8.10 -1.77
C ILE A 184 -12.14 8.51 -0.35
N LEU A 185 -10.85 8.60 -0.04
CA LEU A 185 -10.35 8.98 1.28
C LEU A 185 -9.24 10.02 1.13
N ASP A 186 -9.45 11.19 1.73
CA ASP A 186 -8.42 12.22 1.80
C ASP A 186 -7.61 12.05 3.08
N ILE A 187 -6.30 12.09 2.93
CA ILE A 187 -5.32 11.75 3.97
C ILE A 187 -4.30 12.88 4.07
N LYS A 188 -4.01 13.34 5.28
CA LYS A 188 -2.88 14.21 5.56
C LYS A 188 -1.78 13.41 6.26
N PHE A 189 -0.59 13.41 5.69
CA PHE A 189 0.63 12.88 6.32
C PHE A 189 1.45 14.01 6.95
N TYR A 190 1.94 13.75 8.17
CA TYR A 190 2.74 14.66 9.01
C TYR A 190 4.10 14.05 9.31
#